data_AF-A0A9R0U7J0-F1
#
_entry.id   AF-A0A9R0U7J0-F1
#
_cell.length_a   1.000
_cell.length_b   1.000
_cell.length_c   1.000
_cell.angle_alpha   90.00
_cell.angle_beta   90.00
_cell.angle_gamma   90.00
#
_symmetry.space_group_name_H-M   'P 1'
#
loop_
_entity.id
_entity.type
_entity.pdbx_description
1 polymer ?
#
loop_
_entity_poly.entity_id
_entity_poly.type
_entity_poly.pdbx_seq_one_letter_code
_entity_poly.pdbx_strand_id
1 'polypeptide(L)'
;MTRAVQGFEETATNAKSTMASLESELTEALRNYKGDQAVAFWDLQRRLQEKMTAAVKELDTMSQLVHTSHANYGRGDADVHQSFQGVGHTLEGSGVLPRLNP
;
A
#
# COMPACT_ATOMS: atom_id res chain seq x y z
N MET A 1 8.76 7.49 -5.51
CA MET A 1 7.93 6.43 -4.90
C MET A 1 7.96 6.44 -3.38
N THR A 2 9.10 6.67 -2.73
CA THR A 2 9.22 6.71 -1.25
C THR A 2 8.18 7.63 -0.57
N ARG A 3 7.93 8.83 -1.13
CA ARG A 3 6.89 9.75 -0.62
C ARG A 3 5.46 9.19 -0.78
N ALA A 4 5.19 8.41 -1.83
CA ALA A 4 3.89 7.78 -2.04
C ALA A 4 3.68 6.59 -1.09
N VAL A 5 4.74 5.83 -0.78
CA VAL A 5 4.72 4.76 0.24
C VAL A 5 4.41 5.35 1.62
N GLN A 6 5.13 6.40 2.02
CA GLN A 6 4.90 7.09 3.29
C GLN A 6 3.48 7.67 3.40
N GLY A 7 3.00 8.36 2.35
CA GLY A 7 1.65 8.91 2.35
C GLY A 7 0.56 7.83 2.43
N PHE A 8 0.81 6.67 1.82
CA PHE A 8 -0.08 5.51 1.93
C PHE A 8 -0.10 4.94 3.36
N GLU A 9 1.07 4.76 3.98
CA GLU A 9 1.19 4.28 5.37
C GLU A 9 0.52 5.21 6.38
N GLU A 10 0.69 6.53 6.23
CA GLU A 10 0.01 7.53 7.07
C GLU A 10 -1.51 7.45 6.89
N THR A 11 -1.99 7.36 5.65
CA THR A 11 -3.43 7.26 5.35
C THR A 11 -4.03 5.98 5.92
N ALA A 12 -3.34 4.84 5.76
CA ALA A 12 -3.77 3.57 6.30
C ALA A 12 -3.79 3.58 7.83
N THR A 13 -2.81 4.21 8.47
CA THR A 13 -2.74 4.37 9.94
C THR A 13 -3.87 5.25 10.45
N ASN A 14 -4.11 6.39 9.81
CA ASN A 14 -5.22 7.28 10.15
C ASN A 14 -6.57 6.58 9.99
N ALA A 15 -6.77 5.85 8.88
CA ALA A 15 -8.00 5.10 8.65
C ALA A 15 -8.23 4.04 9.74
N LYS A 16 -7.19 3.26 10.10
CA LYS A 16 -7.26 2.28 11.20
C LYS A 16 -7.61 2.93 12.54
N SER A 17 -7.00 4.07 12.85
CA SER A 17 -7.29 4.84 14.06
C SER A 17 -8.74 5.32 14.10
N THR A 18 -9.24 5.92 13.02
CA THR A 18 -10.64 6.37 12.92
C THR A 18 -11.63 5.22 13.06
N MET A 19 -11.32 4.06 12.47
CA MET A 19 -12.16 2.86 12.62
C MET A 19 -12.22 2.38 14.07
N ALA A 20 -11.10 2.37 14.79
CA ALA A 20 -11.06 2.01 16.21
C ALA A 20 -11.84 3.01 17.09
N SER A 21 -11.75 4.32 16.80
CA SER A 21 -12.54 5.33 17.49
C SER A 21 -14.05 5.14 17.24
N LEU A 22 -14.46 4.88 15.99
CA LEU A 22 -15.85 4.59 15.64
C LEU A 22 -16.38 3.36 16.39
N GLU A 23 -15.59 2.29 16.50
CA GLU A 23 -15.99 1.10 17.26
C GLU A 23 -16.20 1.39 18.75
N SER A 24 -15.32 2.22 19.33
CA SER A 24 -15.45 2.65 20.73
C SER A 24 -16.72 3.49 20.94
N GLU A 25 -16.96 4.48 20.10
CA GLU A 25 -18.16 5.35 20.16
C GLU A 25 -19.45 4.55 19.98
N LEU A 26 -19.48 3.59 19.04
CA LEU A 26 -20.64 2.72 18.83
C LEU A 26 -20.88 1.82 20.04
N THR A 27 -19.83 1.29 20.66
CA THR A 27 -19.95 0.45 21.86
C THR A 27 -20.48 1.25 23.05
N GLU A 28 -20.05 2.52 23.21
CA GLU A 28 -20.60 3.41 24.22
C GLU A 28 -22.06 3.77 23.94
N ALA A 29 -22.42 4.07 22.69
CA ALA A 29 -23.80 4.35 22.29
C ALA A 29 -24.70 3.14 22.59
N LEU A 30 -24.19 1.92 22.39
CA LEU A 30 -24.93 0.68 22.63
C LEU A 30 -25.36 0.51 24.09
N ARG A 31 -24.55 0.98 25.05
CA ARG A 31 -24.90 0.96 26.48
C ARG A 31 -26.18 1.74 26.79
N ASN A 32 -26.56 2.68 25.93
CA ASN A 32 -27.71 3.57 26.14
C ASN A 32 -29.00 3.06 25.46
N TYR A 33 -28.92 2.12 24.51
CA TYR A 33 -30.10 1.57 23.82
C TYR A 33 -30.65 0.34 24.54
N LYS A 34 -31.99 0.22 24.61
CA LYS A 34 -32.69 -0.95 25.20
C LYS A 34 -33.74 -1.50 24.24
N GLY A 35 -34.05 -2.80 24.38
CA GLY A 35 -35.09 -3.48 23.59
C GLY A 35 -34.71 -3.64 22.11
N ASP A 36 -35.69 -3.56 21.21
CA ASP A 36 -35.51 -3.81 19.77
C ASP A 36 -34.51 -2.86 19.10
N GLN A 37 -34.33 -1.65 19.65
CA GLN A 37 -33.33 -0.68 19.18
C GLN A 37 -31.90 -1.19 19.39
N ALA A 38 -31.64 -1.88 20.51
CA ALA A 38 -30.34 -2.47 20.77
C ALA A 38 -30.05 -3.62 19.79
N VAL A 39 -31.04 -4.41 19.41
CA VAL A 39 -30.89 -5.53 18.46
C VAL A 39 -30.55 -5.02 17.06
N ALA A 40 -31.28 -4.01 16.56
CA ALA A 40 -31.00 -3.38 15.28
C ALA A 40 -29.61 -2.72 15.25
N PHE A 41 -29.22 -2.07 16.36
CA PHE A 41 -27.92 -1.44 16.49
C PHE A 41 -26.77 -2.45 16.57
N TRP A 42 -26.96 -3.59 17.26
CA TRP A 42 -25.99 -4.70 17.25
C TRP A 42 -25.77 -5.28 15.86
N ASP A 43 -26.83 -5.42 15.05
CA ASP A 43 -26.69 -5.89 13.66
C ASP A 43 -25.92 -4.87 12.80
N LEU A 44 -26.20 -3.58 12.99
CA LEU A 44 -25.45 -2.50 12.34
C LEU A 44 -23.97 -2.52 12.74
N GLN A 45 -23.68 -2.66 14.03
CA GLN A 45 -22.31 -2.74 14.56
C GLN A 45 -21.56 -3.91 13.94
N ARG A 46 -22.18 -5.10 13.88
CA ARG A 46 -21.56 -6.30 13.31
C ARG A 46 -21.23 -6.10 11.83
N ARG A 47 -22.17 -5.58 11.05
CA ARG A 47 -21.95 -5.28 9.62
C ARG A 47 -20.84 -4.25 9.43
N LEU A 48 -20.76 -3.25 10.31
CA LEU A 48 -19.70 -2.25 10.25
C LEU A 48 -18.33 -2.86 10.56
N GLN A 49 -18.21 -3.69 11.60
CA GLN A 49 -16.98 -4.41 11.93
C GLN A 49 -16.53 -5.32 10.78
N GLU A 50 -17.45 -6.03 10.13
CA GLU A 50 -17.15 -6.86 8.96
C GLU A 50 -16.58 -6.01 7.81
N LYS A 51 -17.21 -4.86 7.52
CA LYS A 51 -16.75 -3.94 6.47
C LYS A 51 -15.40 -3.31 6.79
N MET A 52 -15.18 -2.91 8.04
CA MET A 52 -13.90 -2.36 8.50
C MET A 52 -12.79 -3.40 8.40
N THR A 53 -13.06 -4.65 8.79
CA THR A 53 -12.11 -5.76 8.66
C THR A 53 -11.71 -6.00 7.19
N ALA A 54 -12.68 -5.98 6.28
CA ALA A 54 -12.42 -6.09 4.85
C ALA A 54 -11.56 -4.92 4.34
N ALA A 55 -11.89 -3.68 4.74
CA ALA A 55 -11.14 -2.49 4.36
C ALA A 55 -9.70 -2.51 4.89
N VAL A 56 -9.48 -2.95 6.13
CA VAL A 56 -8.14 -3.12 6.72
C VAL A 56 -7.32 -4.14 5.93
N LYS A 57 -7.92 -5.27 5.55
CA LYS A 57 -7.25 -6.30 4.74
C LYS A 57 -6.86 -5.77 3.36
N GLU A 58 -7.72 -4.96 2.74
CA GLU A 58 -7.46 -4.31 1.46
C GLU A 58 -6.29 -3.31 1.59
N LEU A 59 -6.28 -2.50 2.65
CA LEU A 59 -5.20 -1.56 2.95
C LEU A 59 -3.86 -2.27 3.18
N ASP A 60 -3.84 -3.39 3.91
CA ASP A 60 -2.63 -4.19 4.12
C ASP A 60 -2.12 -4.81 2.81
N THR A 61 -3.03 -5.29 1.96
CA THR A 61 -2.68 -5.83 0.64
C THR A 61 -2.09 -4.74 -0.26
N MET A 62 -2.70 -3.55 -0.29
CA MET A 62 -2.17 -2.40 -1.01
C MET A 62 -0.81 -1.96 -0.47
N SER A 63 -0.61 -1.96 0.85
CA SER A 63 0.69 -1.66 1.47
C SER A 63 1.78 -2.62 0.98
N GLN A 64 1.48 -3.93 0.99
CA GLN A 64 2.40 -4.96 0.49
C GLN A 64 2.71 -4.79 -0.99
N LEU A 65 1.70 -4.48 -1.82
CA LEU A 65 1.89 -4.23 -3.25
C LEU A 65 2.77 -3.00 -3.50
N VAL A 66 2.57 -1.92 -2.74
CA VAL A 66 3.37 -0.69 -2.84
C VAL A 66 4.82 -0.94 -2.42
N HIS A 67 5.05 -1.65 -1.31
CA HIS A 67 6.39 -2.04 -0.85
C HIS A 67 7.09 -2.96 -1.86
N THR A 68 6.38 -3.97 -2.37
CA THR A 68 6.92 -4.89 -3.38
C THR A 68 7.25 -4.15 -4.68
N SER A 69 6.40 -3.21 -5.10
CA SER A 69 6.65 -2.37 -6.26
C SER A 69 7.88 -1.50 -6.05
N HIS A 70 8.01 -0.85 -4.90
CA HIS A 70 9.19 -0.05 -4.55
C HIS A 70 10.49 -0.86 -4.60
N ALA A 71 10.48 -2.06 -4.02
CA ALA A 71 11.62 -2.98 -4.05
C ALA A 71 11.98 -3.43 -5.48
N ASN A 72 10.96 -3.74 -6.30
CA ASN A 72 11.17 -4.15 -7.69
C ASN A 72 11.73 -3.03 -8.56
N TYR A 73 11.26 -1.79 -8.39
CA TYR A 73 11.81 -0.63 -9.09
C TYR A 73 13.27 -0.36 -8.68
N GLY A 74 13.60 -0.48 -7.39
CA GLY A 74 14.98 -0.32 -6.93
C GLY A 74 15.94 -1.39 -7.48
N ARG A 75 15.48 -2.64 -7.61
CA ARG A 75 16.26 -3.72 -8.23
C ARG A 75 16.42 -3.52 -9.74
N GLY A 76 15.33 -3.20 -10.44
CA GLY A 76 15.37 -2.98 -11.89
C GLY A 76 16.31 -1.84 -12.29
N ASP A 77 16.36 -0.77 -11.50
CA ASP A 77 17.28 0.35 -11.74
C ASP A 77 18.76 -0.06 -11.56
N ALA A 78 19.05 -0.87 -10.53
CA ALA A 78 20.39 -1.40 -10.29
C ALA A 78 20.85 -2.36 -11.41
N ASP A 79 19.97 -3.23 -11.89
CA ASP A 79 20.26 -4.18 -12.98
C ASP A 79 20.52 -3.45 -14.32
N VAL A 80 19.71 -2.43 -14.61
CA VAL A 80 19.91 -1.56 -15.79
C VAL A 80 21.21 -0.78 -15.66
N HIS A 81 21.51 -0.23 -14.47
CA HIS A 81 22.75 0.48 -14.23
C HIS A 81 23.99 -0.41 -14.41
N GLN A 82 23.97 -1.64 -13.89
CA GLN A 82 25.03 -2.63 -14.11
C GLN A 82 25.18 -3.00 -15.59
N SER A 83 24.06 -3.15 -16.30
CA SER A 83 24.07 -3.43 -17.74
C SER A 83 24.71 -2.28 -18.54
N PHE A 84 24.40 -1.03 -18.21
CA PHE A 84 25.03 0.14 -18.84
C PHE A 84 26.51 0.26 -18.52
N GLN A 85 26.94 -0.01 -17.29
CA GLN A 85 28.37 -0.04 -16.93
C GLN A 85 29.11 -1.15 -17.67
N GLY A 86 28.52 -2.35 -17.77
CA GLY A 86 29.11 -3.48 -18.50
C GLY A 86 29.24 -3.19 -20.00
N VAL A 87 28.23 -2.60 -20.63
CA VAL A 87 28.29 -2.19 -22.05
C VAL A 87 29.28 -1.05 -22.25
N GLY A 88 29.31 -0.05 -21.37
CA GLY A 88 30.26 1.05 -21.40
C GLY A 88 31.72 0.59 -21.35
N HIS A 89 32.02 -0.40 -20.50
CA HIS A 89 33.36 -0.99 -20.42
C HIS A 89 33.69 -1.89 -21.62
N THR A 90 32.70 -2.50 -22.26
CA THR A 90 32.90 -3.31 -23.47
C THR A 90 33.20 -2.43 -24.70
N LEU A 91 32.67 -1.20 -24.74
CA LEU A 91 32.92 -0.21 -25.79
C LEU A 91 34.29 0.46 -25.72
N GLU A 92 34.92 0.56 -24.54
CA GLU A 92 36.28 1.10 -24.39
C GLU A 92 37.38 0.10 -24.82
N GLY A 93 37.06 -1.18 -24.94
CA GLY A 93 38.03 -2.25 -25.26
C GLY A 93 37.94 -2.87 -26.66
N SER A 94 36.92 -2.55 -27.46
CA SER A 94 36.74 -3.17 -28.78
C SER A 94 36.30 -2.13 -29.81
N GLY A 95 37.26 -1.71 -30.65
CA GLY A 95 36.99 -0.83 -31.77
C GLY A 95 36.22 -1.55 -32.87
N VAL A 96 34.89 -1.58 -32.82
CA VAL A 96 34.03 -1.80 -34.00
C VAL A 96 32.66 -1.15 -33.78
N LEU A 97 32.38 -0.06 -34.50
CA LEU A 97 31.09 0.22 -35.16
C LEU A 97 31.33 1.33 -36.21
N PRO A 98 31.67 1.01 -37.47
CA PRO A 98 31.56 1.97 -38.55
C PRO A 98 30.06 2.22 -38.78
N ARG A 99 29.55 3.33 -38.26
CA ARG A 99 28.19 3.76 -38.54
C ARG A 99 28.08 4.05 -40.04
N LEU A 100 27.21 3.28 -40.68
CA LEU A 100 26.54 3.58 -41.93
C LEU A 100 26.14 5.06 -41.94
N ASN A 101 26.77 5.85 -42.80
CA ASN A 101 26.22 7.10 -43.28
C ASN A 101 25.71 6.80 -44.71
N PRO A 102 24.47 7.16 -45.07
CA PRO A 102 23.95 6.98 -46.42
C PRO A 102 24.79 7.71 -47.48
#